data_AF-U1YFN6-F1
#
_entry.id   AF-U1YFN6-F1
#
_cell.length_a   1.000
_cell.length_b   1.000
_cell.length_c   1.000
_cell.angle_alpha   90.00
_cell.angle_beta   90.00
_cell.angle_gamma   90.00
#
_symmetry.space_group_name_H-M   'P 1'
#
loop_
_entity.id
_entity.type
_entity.pdbx_description
1 polymer ?
#
loop_
_entity_poly.entity_id
_entity_poly.type
_entity_poly.pdbx_seq_one_letter_code
_entity_poly.pdbx_strand_id
1 'polypeptide(L)'
;MTEIFLEELKGYLRIDGSEDDMVLALLVEAAREYLADAGVKDDTTSRYKLAIMLYVALHYENRDPSIKIEKFNFALESIILQLK
;
A
#
# COMPACT_ATOMS: atom_id res chain seq x y z
N MET A 1 -7.81 9.93 -3.68
CA MET A 1 -6.66 9.50 -4.51
C MET A 1 -6.50 10.39 -5.74
N THR A 2 -5.28 10.77 -6.14
CA THR A 2 -5.04 11.41 -7.44
C THR A 2 -4.78 10.35 -8.52
N GLU A 3 -5.24 10.58 -9.74
CA GLU A 3 -5.05 9.69 -10.90
C GLU A 3 -3.57 9.32 -11.12
N ILE A 4 -2.66 10.29 -10.93
CA ILE A 4 -1.20 10.09 -10.99
C ILE A 4 -0.73 9.02 -10.00
N PHE A 5 -1.25 9.01 -8.77
CA PHE A 5 -0.82 8.04 -7.76
C PHE A 5 -1.31 6.63 -8.10
N LEU A 6 -2.49 6.51 -8.71
CA LEU A 6 -3.01 5.21 -9.14
C LEU A 6 -2.16 4.61 -10.26
N GLU A 7 -1.71 5.43 -11.21
CA GLU A 7 -0.77 5.00 -12.26
C GLU A 7 0.61 4.60 -11.68
N GLU A 8 1.14 5.37 -10.72
CA GLU A 8 2.37 5.01 -10.00
C GLU A 8 2.23 3.65 -9.29
N LEU A 9 1.08 3.41 -8.64
CA LEU A 9 0.78 2.16 -7.95
C LEU A 9 0.62 0.99 -8.91
N LYS A 10 -0.07 1.17 -10.05
CA LYS A 10 -0.17 0.16 -11.11
C LYS A 10 1.20 -0.20 -11.68
N GLY A 11 2.04 0.79 -11.92
CA GLY A 11 3.43 0.57 -12.33
C GLY A 11 4.22 -0.24 -11.29
N TYR A 12 4.03 0.03 -10.01
CA TYR A 12 4.65 -0.73 -8.91
C TYR A 12 4.19 -2.21 -8.90
N LEU A 13 2.89 -2.45 -9.11
CA LEU A 13 2.27 -3.78 -9.14
C LEU A 13 2.39 -4.50 -10.50
N ARG A 14 2.98 -3.85 -11.52
CA ARG A 14 3.09 -4.35 -12.90
C ARG A 14 1.73 -4.67 -13.54
N ILE A 15 0.77 -3.76 -13.33
CA ILE A 15 -0.58 -3.83 -13.89
C ILE A 15 -0.66 -2.88 -15.08
N ASP A 16 -1.01 -3.40 -16.26
CA ASP A 16 -1.16 -2.60 -17.50
C ASP A 16 -2.62 -2.21 -17.79
N GLY A 17 -3.57 -2.76 -17.04
CA GLY A 17 -5.02 -2.61 -17.23
C GLY A 17 -5.69 -1.63 -16.26
N SER A 18 -7.03 -1.58 -16.31
CA SER A 18 -7.88 -0.73 -15.45
C SER A 18 -9.00 -1.51 -14.75
N GLU A 19 -9.06 -2.83 -14.97
CA GLU A 19 -10.09 -3.72 -14.44
C GLU A 19 -10.10 -3.73 -12.91
N ASP A 20 -8.92 -3.59 -12.30
CA ASP A 20 -8.72 -3.59 -10.85
C ASP A 20 -8.67 -2.18 -10.25
N ASP A 21 -8.85 -1.09 -11.02
CA ASP A 21 -8.74 0.29 -10.52
C ASP A 21 -9.62 0.55 -9.28
N MET A 22 -10.84 0.00 -9.28
CA MET A 22 -11.74 0.10 -8.12
C MET A 22 -11.22 -0.64 -6.88
N VAL A 23 -10.60 -1.79 -7.06
CA VAL A 23 -10.02 -2.59 -5.96
C VAL A 23 -8.77 -1.89 -5.43
N LEU A 24 -7.91 -1.39 -6.32
CA LEU A 24 -6.72 -0.64 -5.94
C LEU A 24 -7.08 0.65 -5.19
N ALA A 25 -8.13 1.36 -5.63
CA ALA A 25 -8.64 2.53 -4.93
C ALA A 25 -9.07 2.19 -3.50
N LEU A 26 -9.85 1.12 -3.31
CA LEU A 26 -10.27 0.65 -2.00
C LEU A 26 -9.07 0.31 -1.10
N LEU A 27 -8.09 -0.44 -1.62
CA LEU A 27 -6.92 -0.85 -0.83
C LEU A 27 -6.03 0.33 -0.43
N VAL A 28 -5.95 1.38 -1.25
CA VAL A 28 -5.22 2.59 -0.87
C VAL A 28 -5.93 3.33 0.25
N GLU A 29 -7.24 3.48 0.21
CA GLU A 29 -7.97 4.13 1.30
C GLU A 29 -7.81 3.33 2.60
N ALA A 30 -7.91 1.99 2.54
CA ALA A 30 -7.61 1.12 3.68
C ALA A 30 -6.17 1.29 4.20
N ALA A 31 -5.19 1.46 3.31
CA ALA A 31 -3.81 1.73 3.70
C ALA A 31 -3.66 3.07 4.44
N ARG A 32 -4.38 4.11 4.00
CA ARG A 32 -4.36 5.43 4.65
C ARG A 32 -4.94 5.35 6.06
N GLU A 33 -6.07 4.68 6.22
CA GLU A 33 -6.70 4.42 7.52
C GLU A 33 -5.74 3.64 8.43
N TYR A 34 -5.13 2.58 7.93
CA TYR A 34 -4.18 1.77 8.68
C TYR A 34 -2.96 2.57 9.17
N LEU A 35 -2.38 3.41 8.30
CA LEU A 35 -1.24 4.25 8.67
C LEU A 35 -1.63 5.33 9.69
N ALA A 36 -2.81 5.92 9.55
CA ALA A 36 -3.35 6.89 10.50
C ALA A 36 -3.58 6.25 11.89
N ASP A 37 -4.20 5.08 11.93
CA ASP A 37 -4.42 4.29 13.17
C ASP A 37 -3.09 3.86 13.80
N ALA A 38 -2.07 3.59 12.99
CA ALA A 38 -0.72 3.31 13.45
C ALA A 38 -0.01 4.57 14.03
N GLY A 39 -0.57 5.77 13.87
CA GLY A 39 -0.05 7.02 14.41
C GLY A 39 0.88 7.79 13.47
N VAL A 40 0.89 7.45 12.17
CA VAL A 40 1.64 8.21 11.15
C VAL A 40 0.90 9.51 10.86
N LYS A 41 1.58 10.65 11.02
CA LYS A 41 0.97 11.99 10.87
C LYS A 41 1.37 12.73 9.59
N ASP A 42 2.52 12.37 9.01
CA ASP A 42 3.02 13.00 7.79
C ASP A 42 2.69 12.15 6.56
N ASP A 43 1.67 12.59 5.82
CA ASP A 43 1.19 11.96 4.60
C ASP A 43 1.85 12.52 3.33
N THR A 44 2.77 13.47 3.48
CA THR A 44 3.39 14.19 2.36
C THR A 44 4.67 13.53 1.84
N THR A 45 5.26 12.63 2.64
CA THR A 45 6.56 12.02 2.33
C THR A 45 6.46 10.92 1.28
N SER A 46 7.53 10.74 0.50
CA SER A 46 7.66 9.57 -0.39
C SER A 46 7.66 8.25 0.38
N ARG A 47 8.06 8.25 1.66
CA ARG A 47 7.98 7.06 2.52
C ARG A 47 6.54 6.68 2.84
N TYR A 48 5.66 7.67 3.04
CA TYR A 48 4.23 7.42 3.21
C TYR A 48 3.61 6.81 1.95
N LYS A 49 3.94 7.35 0.78
CA LYS A 49 3.53 6.75 -0.51
C LYS A 49 4.01 5.31 -0.65
N LEU A 50 5.27 5.03 -0.32
CA LEU A 50 5.83 3.68 -0.35
C LEU A 50 5.15 2.74 0.65
N ALA A 51 4.80 3.23 1.84
CA ALA A 51 4.06 2.45 2.84
C ALA A 51 2.69 2.03 2.31
N ILE A 52 1.98 2.93 1.62
CA ILE A 52 0.72 2.60 0.94
C ILE A 52 0.96 1.54 -0.13
N MET A 53 1.96 1.71 -1.01
CA MET A 53 2.25 0.75 -2.07
C MET A 53 2.56 -0.66 -1.53
N LEU A 54 3.32 -0.75 -0.43
CA LEU A 54 3.62 -2.02 0.24
C LEU A 54 2.38 -2.65 0.86
N TYR A 55 1.53 -1.85 1.50
CA TYR A 55 0.25 -2.33 2.05
C TYR A 55 -0.64 -2.88 0.92
N VAL A 56 -0.78 -2.13 -0.18
CA VAL A 56 -1.59 -2.59 -1.31
C VAL A 56 -1.01 -3.86 -1.92
N ALA A 57 0.30 -3.93 -2.18
CA ALA A 57 0.92 -5.15 -2.70
C ALA A 57 0.69 -6.35 -1.79
N LEU A 58 0.81 -6.16 -0.47
CA LEU A 58 0.54 -7.20 0.51
C LEU A 58 -0.87 -7.78 0.35
N HIS A 59 -1.88 -6.93 0.25
CA HIS A 59 -3.28 -7.36 0.18
C HIS A 59 -3.74 -7.76 -1.23
N TYR A 60 -3.15 -7.17 -2.26
CA TYR A 60 -3.53 -7.38 -3.65
C TYR A 60 -2.86 -8.62 -4.25
N GLU A 61 -1.56 -8.82 -4.02
CA GLU A 61 -0.81 -9.95 -4.57
C GLU A 61 -1.05 -11.23 -3.77
N ASN A 62 -1.29 -11.11 -2.46
CA ASN A 62 -1.51 -12.27 -1.57
C ASN A 62 -3.00 -12.50 -1.33
N ARG A 63 -3.76 -12.69 -2.41
CA ARG A 63 -5.14 -13.20 -2.32
C ARG A 63 -5.20 -14.68 -1.92
N ASP A 64 -4.05 -15.36 -1.91
CA ASP A 64 -3.92 -16.75 -1.45
C ASP A 64 -3.53 -16.79 0.04
N PRO A 65 -4.46 -17.17 0.94
CA PRO A 65 -4.19 -17.23 2.38
C PRO A 65 -3.16 -18.31 2.78
N SER A 66 -2.68 -19.14 1.86
CA SER A 66 -1.63 -20.14 2.11
C SER A 66 -0.20 -19.59 2.01
N ILE A 67 -0.01 -18.38 1.46
CA ILE A 67 1.32 -17.76 1.32
C ILE A 67 1.72 -17.09 2.64
N LYS A 68 2.87 -17.50 3.22
CA LYS A 68 3.38 -16.92 4.48
C LYS A 68 3.80 -15.46 4.31
N ILE A 69 3.17 -14.59 5.10
CA ILE A 69 3.16 -13.12 5.00
C ILE A 69 4.35 -12.44 5.75
N GLU A 70 5.15 -13.22 6.48
CA GLU A 70 6.09 -12.70 7.50
C GLU A 70 7.10 -11.64 7.01
N LYS A 71 7.64 -11.77 5.79
CA LYS A 71 8.65 -10.83 5.27
C LYS A 71 8.07 -9.46 4.88
N PHE A 72 6.86 -9.44 4.34
CA PHE A 72 6.20 -8.19 3.92
C PHE A 72 5.69 -7.41 5.13
N ASN A 73 5.16 -8.12 6.13
CA ASN A 73 4.77 -7.50 7.41
C ASN A 73 5.96 -6.78 8.05
N PHE A 74 7.14 -7.41 8.08
CA PHE A 74 8.35 -6.77 8.62
C PHE A 74 8.74 -5.48 7.88
N ALA A 75 8.68 -5.48 6.54
CA ALA A 75 9.02 -4.30 5.74
C ALA A 75 8.03 -3.14 5.98
N LEU A 76 6.73 -3.44 6.04
CA LEU A 76 5.68 -2.46 6.33
C LEU A 76 5.82 -1.89 7.74
N GLU A 77 6.02 -2.75 8.75
CA GLU A 77 6.25 -2.33 10.14
C GLU A 77 7.50 -1.44 10.27
N SER A 78 8.59 -1.79 9.60
CA SER A 78 9.82 -1.00 9.61
C SER A 78 9.62 0.41 9.05
N ILE A 79 8.87 0.55 7.96
CA ILE A 79 8.58 1.86 7.38
C ILE A 79 7.64 2.67 8.28
N ILE A 80 6.63 2.03 8.88
CA ILE A 80 5.74 2.69 9.84
C ILE A 80 6.52 3.25 11.02
N LEU A 81 7.49 2.49 11.56
CA LEU A 81 8.35 2.96 12.64
C LEU A 81 9.21 4.17 12.24
N GLN A 82 9.64 4.27 10.98
CA GLN A 82 10.40 5.41 10.45
C GLN A 82 9.53 6.63 10.14
N LEU A 83 8.21 6.45 10.07
CA LEU A 83 7.22 7.49 9.78
C LEU A 83 6.58 8.10 11.04
N LYS A 84 6.80 7.49 12.21
CA LYS A 84 6.46 8.05 13.52
C LYS A 84 7.52 9.03 13.98
#